data_AF-A0A967D5U8-F1
#
_entry.id   AF-A0A967D5U8-F1
#
_cell.length_a   1.000
_cell.length_b   1.000
_cell.length_c   1.000
_cell.angle_alpha   90.00
_cell.angle_beta   90.00
_cell.angle_gamma   90.00
#
_symmetry.space_group_name_H-M   'P 1'
#
loop_
_entity.id
_entity.type
_entity.pdbx_description
1 polymer ?
#
loop_
_entity_poly.entity_id
_entity_poly.type
_entity_poly.pdbx_seq_one_letter_code
_entity_poly.pdbx_strand_id
1 'polypeptide(L)'
;MNRNRLRPAALLLLPILMSCGIAMDATPRDIPASQRLLPLENDVTAFDSTGSSLIYLVSAGDDRSLKSVRRGSDTQADLLDVLLAGPTEDESVAQLSTSLPPDLEILSTRSVGSVAYVDLSDAMTALSGEALLRGAAQLVLRGGIPRAPLEI
;
A
#
# COMPACT_ATOMS: atom_id res chain seq x y z
N MET A 1 -61.09 -24.36 -43.71
CA MET A 1 -60.29 -24.66 -44.92
C MET A 1 -59.37 -23.46 -45.13
N ASN A 2 -58.04 -23.48 -45.03
CA ASN A 2 -57.04 -24.54 -44.98
C ASN A 2 -55.90 -24.09 -44.05
N ARG A 3 -55.30 -25.10 -43.41
CA ARG A 3 -54.08 -25.02 -42.61
C ARG A 3 -52.91 -24.72 -43.53
N ASN A 4 -52.03 -23.80 -43.14
CA ASN A 4 -50.64 -23.88 -43.59
C ASN A 4 -49.71 -23.76 -42.38
N ARG A 5 -49.29 -24.95 -41.93
CA ARG A 5 -48.15 -25.15 -41.04
C ARG A 5 -46.91 -24.88 -41.87
N LEU A 6 -45.96 -24.12 -41.33
CA LEU A 6 -44.52 -24.32 -41.51
C LEU A 6 -43.80 -23.41 -40.51
N ARG A 7 -43.34 -24.01 -39.41
CA ARG A 7 -42.27 -23.46 -38.60
C ARG A 7 -40.96 -23.63 -39.38
N PRO A 8 -40.07 -22.64 -39.34
CA PRO A 8 -38.68 -22.94 -39.07
C PRO A 8 -38.34 -22.36 -37.70
N ALA A 9 -38.16 -23.26 -36.75
CA ALA A 9 -37.37 -22.99 -35.56
C ALA A 9 -35.92 -22.79 -36.03
N ALA A 10 -35.43 -21.55 -36.01
CA ALA A 10 -34.02 -21.19 -35.91
C ALA A 10 -33.84 -19.69 -36.24
N LEU A 11 -33.87 -18.82 -35.23
CA LEU A 11 -32.97 -17.66 -35.18
C LEU A 11 -32.92 -17.08 -33.76
N LEU A 12 -32.52 -17.91 -32.80
CA LEU A 12 -31.95 -17.44 -31.56
C LEU A 12 -30.44 -17.56 -31.72
N LEU A 13 -29.77 -16.50 -32.18
CA LEU A 13 -28.35 -16.25 -31.90
C LEU A 13 -27.91 -14.85 -32.37
N LEU A 14 -27.53 -14.00 -31.39
CA LEU A 14 -26.35 -13.13 -31.33
C LEU A 14 -25.89 -12.39 -32.62
N PRO A 15 -25.69 -11.05 -32.54
CA PRO A 15 -24.44 -10.62 -31.92
C PRO A 15 -24.62 -9.48 -30.89
N ILE A 16 -24.28 -9.80 -29.64
CA ILE A 16 -23.87 -8.83 -28.63
C ILE A 16 -22.37 -8.63 -28.84
N LEU A 17 -21.99 -7.70 -29.72
CA LEU A 17 -20.59 -7.29 -29.88
C LEU A 17 -20.50 -5.78 -30.14
N MET A 18 -21.15 -4.99 -29.29
CA MET A 18 -20.68 -3.62 -29.02
C MET A 18 -19.55 -3.71 -27.99
N SER A 19 -18.43 -4.29 -28.39
CA SER A 19 -17.18 -4.19 -27.65
C SER A 19 -16.50 -2.90 -28.09
N CYS A 20 -16.45 -1.92 -27.21
CA CYS A 20 -15.59 -0.75 -27.40
C CYS A 20 -14.16 -1.23 -27.13
N GLY A 21 -13.46 -1.65 -28.18
CA GLY A 21 -12.05 -2.01 -28.09
C GLY A 21 -11.22 -0.76 -27.83
N ILE A 22 -10.60 -0.66 -26.64
CA ILE A 22 -9.52 0.29 -26.40
C ILE A 22 -8.32 -0.22 -27.20
N ALA A 23 -7.89 0.55 -28.20
CA ALA A 23 -6.67 0.26 -28.93
C ALA A 23 -5.48 0.42 -27.97
N MET A 24 -4.77 -0.66 -27.69
CA MET A 24 -3.48 -0.56 -27.03
C MET A 24 -2.52 0.15 -27.98
N ASP A 25 -2.04 1.32 -27.58
CA ASP A 25 -0.89 1.95 -28.22
C ASP A 25 0.34 1.09 -27.89
N ALA A 26 0.68 0.18 -28.80
CA ALA A 26 1.80 -0.74 -28.66
C ALA A 26 3.08 -0.20 -29.33
N THR A 27 3.06 1.03 -29.82
CA THR A 27 4.21 1.63 -30.51
C THR A 27 5.03 2.46 -29.54
N PRO A 28 6.34 2.21 -29.40
CA PRO A 28 7.21 3.08 -28.62
C PRO A 28 7.14 4.51 -29.16
N ARG A 29 6.51 5.41 -28.39
CA ARG A 29 6.45 6.84 -28.70
C ARG A 29 7.38 7.59 -27.75
N ASP A 30 8.22 8.44 -28.33
CA ASP A 30 9.11 9.30 -27.56
C ASP A 30 8.29 10.37 -26.81
N ILE A 31 8.47 10.46 -25.48
CA ILE A 31 7.79 11.44 -24.64
C ILE A 31 8.61 12.74 -24.66
N PRO A 32 8.03 13.89 -25.02
CA PRO A 32 8.76 15.15 -25.06
C PRO A 32 9.31 15.51 -23.67
N ALA A 33 10.50 16.12 -23.61
CA ALA A 33 11.21 16.39 -22.35
C ALA A 33 10.38 17.18 -21.31
N SER A 34 9.47 18.03 -21.78
CA SER A 34 8.54 18.78 -20.92
C SER A 34 7.49 17.93 -20.20
N GLN A 35 7.21 16.72 -20.70
CA GLN A 35 6.27 15.75 -20.09
C GLN A 35 6.97 14.62 -19.34
N ARG A 36 8.31 14.50 -19.47
CA ARG A 36 9.11 13.56 -18.66
C ARG A 36 9.22 14.00 -17.20
N LEU A 37 8.94 15.27 -16.94
CA LEU A 37 8.89 15.83 -15.60
C LEU A 37 7.45 15.78 -15.12
N LEU A 38 7.14 14.75 -14.32
CA LEU A 38 6.05 14.86 -13.38
C LEU A 38 6.31 16.11 -12.53
N PRO A 39 5.30 16.95 -12.21
CA PRO A 39 5.40 17.94 -11.15
C PRO A 39 5.55 17.22 -9.80
N LEU A 40 6.69 16.58 -9.57
CA LEU A 40 7.20 16.38 -8.23
C LEU A 40 7.81 17.73 -7.88
N GLU A 41 7.10 18.50 -7.07
CA GLU A 41 7.72 19.59 -6.31
C GLU A 41 9.09 19.10 -5.80
N ASN A 42 10.12 19.91 -6.02
CA ASN A 42 11.55 19.60 -5.93
C ASN A 42 12.05 19.26 -4.51
N ASP A 43 11.30 18.48 -3.74
CA ASP A 43 11.74 17.88 -2.48
C ASP A 43 12.10 16.40 -2.67
N VAL A 44 12.57 16.04 -3.88
CA VAL A 44 13.29 14.78 -4.08
C VAL A 44 14.71 15.01 -3.57
N THR A 45 14.87 15.00 -2.25
CA THR A 45 16.13 14.56 -1.68
C THR A 45 16.40 13.19 -2.30
N ALA A 46 17.48 13.10 -3.09
CA ALA A 46 17.93 11.83 -3.64
C ALA A 46 17.87 10.78 -2.54
N PHE A 47 17.23 9.64 -2.83
CA PHE A 47 17.15 8.54 -1.89
C PHE A 47 18.57 8.02 -1.69
N ASP A 48 19.25 8.58 -0.69
CA ASP A 48 20.50 8.01 -0.22
C ASP A 48 20.17 6.63 0.32
N SER A 49 20.71 5.60 -0.31
CA SER A 49 20.55 4.19 0.06
C SER A 49 21.17 3.86 1.43
N THR A 50 21.62 4.87 2.17
CA THR A 50 22.15 4.77 3.52
C THR A 50 21.01 4.68 4.53
N GLY A 51 20.60 3.45 4.85
CA GLY A 51 20.08 3.02 6.17
C GLY A 51 18.86 3.74 6.75
N SER A 52 18.09 4.46 5.93
CA SER A 52 16.99 5.26 6.45
C SER A 52 15.66 4.70 6.01
N SER A 53 15.01 4.11 6.98
CA SER A 53 13.82 3.33 6.79
C SER A 53 12.58 4.15 7.15
N LEU A 54 11.48 3.92 6.45
CA LEU A 54 10.27 4.70 6.64
C LEU A 54 9.36 4.04 7.69
N ILE A 55 8.84 4.84 8.61
CA ILE A 55 7.68 4.48 9.42
C ILE A 55 6.47 5.31 8.97
N TYR A 56 5.28 4.87 9.35
CA TYR A 56 4.04 5.55 9.00
C TYR A 56 3.26 5.90 10.25
N LEU A 57 3.04 7.20 10.45
CA LEU A 57 2.31 7.77 11.59
C LEU A 57 0.98 8.37 11.12
N VAL A 58 0.03 8.53 12.02
CA VAL A 58 -1.28 9.13 11.75
C VAL A 58 -1.18 10.65 11.89
N SER A 59 -1.61 11.39 10.87
CA SER A 59 -1.64 12.86 10.93
C SER A 59 -2.92 13.36 11.62
N ALA A 60 -2.81 14.42 12.41
CA ALA A 60 -3.99 15.08 12.95
C ALA A 60 -4.89 15.64 11.84
N GLY A 61 -6.21 15.56 12.06
CA GLY A 61 -7.23 16.15 11.19
C GLY A 61 -7.76 15.23 10.09
N ASP A 62 -7.06 14.14 9.77
CA ASP A 62 -7.57 13.05 8.96
C ASP A 62 -7.08 11.73 9.52
N ASP A 63 -7.95 11.08 10.31
CA ASP A 63 -7.68 9.82 10.95
C ASP A 63 -7.33 8.70 9.95
N ARG A 64 -7.61 8.86 8.65
CA ARG A 64 -7.27 7.87 7.62
C ARG A 64 -5.95 8.17 6.92
N SER A 65 -5.36 9.33 7.17
CA SER A 65 -4.11 9.76 6.53
C SER A 65 -2.89 9.23 7.30
N LEU A 66 -2.11 8.39 6.63
CA LEU A 66 -0.80 7.96 7.10
C LEU A 66 0.27 8.83 6.47
N LYS A 67 1.15 9.40 7.29
CA LYS A 67 2.31 10.18 6.88
C LYS A 67 3.58 9.36 7.04
N SER A 68 4.37 9.27 5.97
CA SER A 68 5.69 8.64 6.01
C SER A 68 6.68 9.55 6.75
N VAL A 69 7.38 8.99 7.73
CA VAL A 69 8.45 9.67 8.46
C VAL A 69 9.71 8.82 8.41
N ARG A 70 10.85 9.48 8.21
CA ARG A 70 12.15 8.84 8.06
C ARG A 70 12.76 8.59 9.43
N ARG A 71 12.98 7.32 9.78
CA ARG A 71 13.63 6.90 11.02
C ARG A 71 14.84 6.04 10.67
N GLY A 72 16.00 6.37 11.20
CA GLY A 72 17.20 5.55 11.01
C GLY A 72 17.02 4.20 11.69
N SER A 73 17.18 3.10 10.95
CA SER A 73 17.46 1.79 11.54
C SER A 73 18.12 0.87 10.53
N ASP A 74 19.00 0.02 11.03
CA ASP A 74 19.81 -0.89 10.20
C ASP A 74 19.08 -2.21 9.89
N THR A 75 18.03 -2.56 10.63
CA THR A 75 17.26 -3.81 10.44
C THR A 75 15.74 -3.64 10.49
N GLN A 76 15.01 -4.61 9.91
CA GLN A 76 13.55 -4.63 9.91
C GLN A 76 12.94 -4.87 11.30
N ALA A 77 13.62 -5.61 12.17
CA ALA A 77 13.22 -5.77 13.57
C ALA A 77 13.35 -4.44 14.31
N ASP A 78 14.44 -3.70 14.07
CA ASP A 78 14.61 -2.37 14.67
C ASP A 78 13.51 -1.39 14.23
N LEU A 79 12.99 -1.48 12.99
CA LEU A 79 11.89 -0.60 12.57
C LEU A 79 10.57 -0.88 13.27
N LEU A 80 10.38 -2.14 13.63
CA LEU A 80 9.21 -2.62 14.34
C LEU A 80 9.21 -2.02 15.75
N ASP A 81 10.34 -2.13 16.45
CA ASP A 81 10.55 -1.50 17.76
C ASP A 81 10.47 0.03 17.69
N VAL A 82 11.05 0.63 16.65
CA VAL A 82 10.95 2.07 16.41
C VAL A 82 9.50 2.52 16.18
N LEU A 83 8.65 1.70 15.54
CA LEU A 83 7.23 2.04 15.38
C LEU A 83 6.47 1.89 16.72
N LEU A 84 6.79 0.86 17.51
CA LEU A 84 6.17 0.61 18.81
C LEU A 84 6.52 1.67 19.85
N ALA A 85 7.73 2.22 19.80
CA ALA A 85 8.14 3.34 20.64
C ALA A 85 7.27 4.60 20.43
N GLY A 86 6.49 4.65 19.34
CA GLY A 86 5.59 5.76 19.06
C GLY A 86 6.30 7.01 18.53
N PRO A 87 5.56 8.13 18.37
CA PRO A 87 6.10 9.37 17.83
C PRO A 87 7.15 10.00 18.76
N THR A 88 8.17 10.65 18.19
CA THR A 88 9.09 11.51 18.96
C THR A 88 8.40 12.78 19.47
N GLU A 89 9.11 13.55 20.29
CA GLU A 89 8.67 14.88 20.72
C GLU A 89 8.44 15.81 19.51
N ASP A 90 9.38 15.87 18.56
CA ASP A 90 9.24 16.69 17.34
C ASP A 90 8.05 16.25 16.47
N GLU A 91 7.84 14.94 16.33
CA GLU A 91 6.71 14.37 15.58
C GLU A 91 5.37 14.67 16.27
N SER A 92 5.34 14.62 17.61
CA SER A 92 4.17 14.96 18.40
C SER A 92 3.83 16.45 18.30
N VAL A 93 4.84 17.32 18.30
CA VAL A 93 4.67 18.77 18.02
C VAL A 93 4.13 18.99 16.62
N ALA A 94 4.55 18.18 15.64
CA ALA A 94 3.98 18.15 14.29
C ALA A 94 2.60 17.48 14.19
N GLN A 95 1.97 17.18 15.34
CA GLN A 95 0.65 16.56 15.46
C GLN A 95 0.56 15.17 14.80
N LEU A 96 1.65 14.41 14.84
CA LEU A 96 1.67 13.01 14.43
C LEU A 96 1.42 12.11 15.62
N SER A 97 0.69 11.03 15.39
CA SER A 97 0.28 10.08 16.43
C SER A 97 0.34 8.64 15.94
N THR A 98 0.18 7.68 16.85
CA THR A 98 0.11 6.25 16.53
C THR A 98 -1.27 5.69 16.86
N SER A 99 -1.79 4.78 16.03
CA SER A 99 -2.98 3.98 16.36
C SER A 99 -2.61 2.67 17.05
N LEU A 100 -1.32 2.40 17.31
CA LEU A 100 -0.88 1.23 18.02
C LEU A 100 -1.14 1.38 19.53
N PRO A 101 -1.59 0.31 20.22
CA PRO A 101 -1.72 0.32 21.67
C PRO A 101 -0.36 0.55 22.35
N PRO A 102 -0.31 1.27 23.48
CA PRO A 102 0.95 1.53 24.18
C PRO A 102 1.59 0.26 24.77
N ASP A 103 0.78 -0.75 25.09
CA ASP A 103 1.23 -2.04 25.66
C ASP A 103 1.43 -3.13 24.58
N LEU A 104 1.54 -2.73 23.32
CA LEU A 104 1.76 -3.66 22.21
C LEU A 104 3.22 -4.13 22.21
N GLU A 105 3.40 -5.45 22.18
CA GLU A 105 4.72 -6.09 22.16
C GLU A 105 4.85 -7.01 20.95
N ILE A 106 6.09 -7.18 20.46
CA ILE A 106 6.41 -8.21 19.45
C ILE A 106 6.95 -9.43 20.16
N LEU A 107 6.25 -10.54 20.01
CA LEU A 107 6.63 -11.83 20.60
C LEU A 107 7.64 -12.57 19.72
N SER A 108 7.49 -12.46 18.40
CA SER A 108 8.37 -13.12 17.43
C SER A 108 8.26 -12.51 16.04
N THR A 109 9.32 -12.62 15.24
CA THR A 109 9.30 -12.32 13.82
C THR A 109 9.94 -13.45 13.04
N ARG A 110 9.34 -13.81 11.89
CA ARG A 110 9.93 -14.76 10.95
C ARG A 110 9.54 -14.39 9.53
N SER A 111 10.43 -14.64 8.59
CA SER A 111 10.16 -14.43 7.16
C SER A 111 10.22 -15.75 6.41
N VAL A 112 9.22 -16.00 5.57
CA VAL A 112 9.16 -17.18 4.68
C VAL A 112 8.87 -16.69 3.27
N GLY A 113 9.89 -16.76 2.39
CA GLY A 113 9.80 -16.20 1.05
C GLY A 113 9.51 -14.70 1.09
N SER A 114 8.43 -14.27 0.44
CA SER A 114 7.97 -12.87 0.42
C SER A 114 6.90 -12.56 1.48
N VAL A 115 6.79 -13.38 2.53
CA VAL A 115 5.80 -13.18 3.59
C VAL A 115 6.53 -13.02 4.92
N ALA A 116 6.31 -11.89 5.58
CA ALA A 116 6.71 -11.67 6.96
C ALA A 116 5.58 -12.07 7.91
N TYR A 117 5.89 -12.90 8.89
CA TYR A 117 5.02 -13.24 10.00
C TYR A 117 5.54 -12.51 11.23
N VAL A 118 4.67 -11.73 11.84
CA VAL A 118 4.95 -11.01 13.09
C VAL A 118 3.94 -11.49 14.11
N ASP A 119 4.43 -12.04 15.21
CA ASP A 119 3.64 -12.44 16.36
C ASP A 119 3.60 -11.28 17.36
N LEU A 120 2.39 -10.92 17.80
CA LEU A 120 2.11 -9.72 18.58
C LEU A 120 1.36 -10.10 19.86
N SER A 121 1.53 -9.29 20.91
CA SER A 121 0.71 -9.44 22.12
C SER A 121 -0.78 -9.22 21.84
N ASP A 122 -1.62 -9.75 22.73
CA ASP A 122 -3.08 -9.64 22.63
C ASP A 122 -3.58 -8.19 22.68
N ALA A 123 -2.73 -7.21 23.01
CA ALA A 123 -3.06 -5.78 22.97
C ALA A 123 -3.63 -5.34 21.62
N MET A 124 -3.19 -5.96 20.51
CA MET A 124 -3.74 -5.69 19.18
C MET A 124 -5.21 -6.10 19.06
N THR A 125 -5.62 -7.18 19.75
CA THR A 125 -6.99 -7.70 19.70
C THR A 125 -8.00 -6.84 20.46
N ALA A 126 -7.51 -5.95 21.34
CA ALA A 126 -8.34 -4.96 22.02
C ALA A 126 -8.79 -3.82 21.09
N LEU A 127 -8.14 -3.63 19.94
CA LEU A 127 -8.55 -2.66 18.93
C LEU A 127 -9.78 -3.15 18.16
N SER A 128 -10.63 -2.22 17.74
CA SER A 128 -11.78 -2.53 16.88
C SER A 128 -12.05 -1.40 15.89
N GLY A 129 -12.85 -1.73 14.85
CA GLY A 129 -13.27 -0.76 13.83
C GLY A 129 -12.09 -0.10 13.11
N GLU A 130 -12.16 1.23 12.98
CA GLU A 130 -11.13 2.02 12.28
C GLU A 130 -9.77 1.99 13.00
N ALA A 131 -9.74 1.87 14.33
CA ALA A 131 -8.47 1.81 15.06
C ALA A 131 -7.68 0.53 14.72
N LEU A 132 -8.37 -0.61 14.62
CA LEU A 132 -7.76 -1.87 14.19
C LEU A 132 -7.26 -1.78 12.74
N LEU A 133 -8.09 -1.23 11.84
CA LEU A 133 -7.70 -1.05 10.44
C LEU A 133 -6.42 -0.22 10.31
N ARG A 134 -6.32 0.87 11.08
CA ARG A 134 -5.14 1.76 11.06
C ARG A 134 -3.92 1.11 11.68
N GLY A 135 -4.06 0.50 12.86
CA GLY A 135 -2.96 -0.22 13.50
C GLY A 135 -2.38 -1.28 12.55
N ALA A 136 -3.25 -2.07 11.91
CA ALA A 136 -2.86 -3.05 10.90
C ALA A 136 -2.18 -2.38 9.69
N ALA A 137 -2.71 -1.27 9.18
CA ALA A 137 -2.11 -0.54 8.05
C ALA A 137 -0.72 0.01 8.40
N GLN A 138 -0.52 0.59 9.58
CA GLN A 138 0.79 1.07 10.04
C GLN A 138 1.82 -0.06 10.13
N LEU A 139 1.41 -1.23 10.62
CA LEU A 139 2.24 -2.44 10.71
C LEU A 139 2.63 -3.00 9.34
N VAL A 140 1.68 -3.11 8.41
CA VAL A 140 1.92 -3.67 7.07
C VAL A 140 2.76 -2.72 6.22
N LEU A 141 2.47 -1.41 6.27
CA LEU A 141 3.13 -0.42 5.42
C LEU A 141 4.58 -0.17 5.84
N ARG A 142 4.88 -0.22 7.15
CA ARG A 142 6.26 -0.27 7.65
C ARG A 142 6.95 -1.59 7.27
N GLY A 143 6.20 -2.67 7.09
CA GLY A 143 6.69 -4.00 6.69
C GLY A 143 7.01 -4.16 5.20
N GLY A 144 7.00 -3.09 4.40
CA GLY A 144 7.37 -3.12 2.98
C GLY A 144 8.73 -3.80 2.78
N ILE A 145 8.70 -4.99 2.19
CA ILE A 145 9.85 -5.86 1.97
C ILE A 145 10.92 -5.09 1.19
N PRO A 146 12.20 -5.12 1.59
CA PRO A 146 13.27 -4.59 0.77
C PRO A 146 13.23 -5.33 -0.57
N ARG A 147 12.83 -4.63 -1.63
CA ARG A 147 13.03 -5.15 -2.98
C ARG A 147 14.54 -5.19 -3.18
N ALA A 148 15.09 -6.41 -3.22
CA ALA A 148 16.45 -6.60 -3.66
C ALA A 148 16.63 -5.85 -5.00
N PRO A 149 17.75 -5.12 -5.19
CA PRO A 149 18.00 -4.49 -6.47
C PRO A 149 18.02 -5.57 -7.54
N LEU A 150 17.25 -5.36 -8.60
CA LEU A 150 17.39 -6.15 -9.82
C LEU A 150 18.79 -5.82 -10.35
N GLU A 151 19.75 -6.70 -10.12
CA GLU A 151 20.99 -6.71 -10.89
C GLU A 151 20.59 -6.96 -12.36
N ILE A 152 20.85 -5.95 -13.20
CA ILE A 152 20.69 -6.00 -14.67
C ILE A 152 22.06 -6.23 -15.27
#